data_AF-A0A8D2BDX5-F1
#
_entry.id   AF-A0A8D2BDX5-F1
#
_cell.length_a   1.000
_cell.length_b   1.000
_cell.length_c   1.000
_cell.angle_alpha   90.00
_cell.angle_beta   90.00
_cell.angle_gamma   90.00
#
_symmetry.space_group_name_H-M   'P 1'
#
loop_
_entity.id
_entity.type
_entity.pdbx_description
1 polymer ?
#
loop_
_entity_poly.entity_id
_entity_poly.type
_entity_poly.pdbx_seq_one_letter_code
_entity_poly.pdbx_strand_id
1 'polypeptide(L)'
;MSNTEAEKMLMGLFKLYHEYTQDSDAMDKSGLSKMMKENFPTFMSACEKKSPDFLEKFFKKEDLNHDEKISFSEFLSSVAVVAMDLYSQSQGRPPCSES
;
A
#
# COMPACT_ATOMS: atom_id res chain seq x y z
N MET A 1 0.58 29.46 9.05
CA MET A 1 -0.57 28.62 9.44
C MET A 1 -0.07 27.19 9.56
N SER A 2 -0.53 26.42 10.54
CA SER A 2 -0.20 24.99 10.65
C SER A 2 -1.07 24.18 9.72
N ASN A 3 -0.52 23.12 9.14
CA ASN A 3 -1.29 22.18 8.32
C ASN A 3 -2.42 21.54 9.13
N THR A 4 -3.57 21.34 8.48
CA THR A 4 -4.71 20.56 8.99
C THR A 4 -4.35 19.08 9.11
N GLU A 5 -5.18 18.30 9.81
CA GLU A 5 -4.96 16.84 9.91
C GLU A 5 -5.02 16.13 8.55
N ALA A 6 -5.89 16.59 7.64
CA ALA A 6 -5.97 16.04 6.29
C ALA A 6 -4.67 16.29 5.50
N GLU A 7 -4.14 17.51 5.56
CA GLU A 7 -2.86 17.85 4.92
C GLU A 7 -1.69 17.08 5.54
N LYS A 8 -1.66 16.91 6.87
CA LYS A 8 -0.65 16.10 7.54
C LYS A 8 -0.69 14.63 7.10
N MET A 9 -1.88 14.06 6.92
CA MET A 9 -2.05 12.70 6.43
C MET A 9 -1.46 12.54 5.02
N LEU A 10 -1.80 13.46 4.10
CA LEU A 10 -1.26 13.45 2.74
C LEU A 10 0.26 13.62 2.73
N MET A 11 0.81 14.52 3.55
CA MET A 11 2.25 14.67 3.71
C MET A 11 2.92 13.42 4.29
N GLY A 12 2.23 12.68 5.16
CA GLY A 12 2.69 11.37 5.63
C GLY A 12 2.83 10.37 4.49
N LEU A 13 1.84 10.30 3.60
CA LEU A 13 1.89 9.44 2.41
C LEU A 13 3.01 9.85 1.44
N PHE A 14 3.26 11.16 1.27
CA PHE A 14 4.38 11.63 0.46
C PHE A 14 5.71 11.16 1.04
N LYS A 15 5.93 11.37 2.34
CA LYS A 15 7.17 10.94 3.02
C LYS A 15 7.38 9.44 2.91
N LEU A 16 6.31 8.67 3.12
CA LEU A 16 6.35 7.23 3.02
C LEU A 16 6.76 6.78 1.61
N TYR A 17 6.13 7.33 0.57
CA TYR A 17 6.51 6.99 -0.81
C TYR A 17 7.97 7.35 -1.14
N HIS A 18 8.44 8.53 -0.72
CA HIS A 18 9.82 8.96 -0.95
C HIS A 18 10.85 8.07 -0.23
N GLU A 19 10.51 7.55 0.96
CA GLU A 19 11.38 6.66 1.72
C GLU A 19 11.71 5.35 0.96
N TYR A 20 10.76 4.82 0.19
CA TYR A 20 10.91 3.56 -0.54
C TYR A 20 11.23 3.72 -2.03
N THR A 21 11.18 4.94 -2.56
CA THR A 21 11.67 5.26 -3.92
C THR A 21 13.15 5.65 -3.93
N GLN A 22 13.70 6.12 -2.81
CA GLN A 22 15.10 6.54 -2.70
C GLN A 22 15.49 7.54 -3.80
N ASP A 23 16.51 7.22 -4.61
CA ASP A 23 16.99 8.05 -5.72
C ASP A 23 16.24 7.82 -7.05
N SER A 24 15.22 6.94 -7.05
CA SER A 24 14.35 6.65 -8.19
C SER A 24 13.05 7.47 -8.12
N ASP A 25 12.42 7.71 -9.27
CA ASP A 25 11.09 8.36 -9.33
C ASP A 25 9.93 7.41 -8.99
N ALA A 26 10.19 6.09 -8.99
CA ALA A 26 9.19 5.04 -8.78
C ALA A 26 9.74 3.85 -7.99
N MET A 27 8.86 3.16 -7.27
CA MET A 27 9.24 1.97 -6.47
C MET A 27 9.24 0.74 -7.37
N ASP A 28 10.24 -0.12 -7.23
CA ASP A 28 10.16 -1.46 -7.82
C ASP A 28 9.32 -2.41 -6.93
N LYS A 29 9.18 -3.66 -7.37
CA LYS A 29 8.49 -4.71 -6.61
C LYS A 29 9.06 -4.94 -5.22
N SER A 30 10.38 -4.82 -5.05
CA SER A 30 11.05 -4.98 -3.76
C SER A 30 10.70 -3.83 -2.82
N GLY A 31 10.72 -2.60 -3.33
CA GLY A 31 10.31 -1.38 -2.63
C GLY A 31 8.87 -1.47 -2.12
N LEU A 32 7.93 -1.82 -3.00
CA LEU A 32 6.52 -2.01 -2.60
C LEU A 32 6.39 -3.11 -1.55
N SER A 33 7.04 -4.27 -1.75
CA SER A 33 6.98 -5.37 -0.78
C SER A 33 7.52 -4.95 0.59
N LYS A 34 8.62 -4.21 0.63
CA LYS A 34 9.23 -3.76 1.88
C LYS A 34 8.32 -2.76 2.59
N MET A 35 7.82 -1.76 1.85
CA MET A 35 6.89 -0.74 2.36
C MET A 35 5.66 -1.38 2.98
N MET A 36 5.02 -2.32 2.27
CA MET A 36 3.80 -2.97 2.75
C MET A 36 4.05 -3.79 4.02
N LYS A 37 5.17 -4.52 4.10
CA LYS A 37 5.51 -5.35 5.27
C LYS A 37 5.88 -4.52 6.50
N GLU A 38 6.59 -3.41 6.32
CA GLU A 38 7.04 -2.55 7.42
C GLU A 38 5.91 -1.65 7.95
N ASN A 39 5.03 -1.15 7.07
CA ASN A 39 4.02 -0.15 7.43
C ASN A 39 2.62 -0.72 7.59
N PHE A 40 2.32 -1.86 6.97
CA PHE A 40 1.01 -2.53 7.08
C PHE A 40 1.15 -4.02 7.49
N PRO A 41 1.93 -4.36 8.53
CA PRO A 41 2.27 -5.75 8.87
C PRO A 41 1.05 -6.62 9.20
N THR A 42 0.03 -6.06 9.84
CA THR A 42 -1.20 -6.79 10.19
C THR A 42 -2.01 -7.17 8.95
N PHE A 43 -2.15 -6.24 8.00
CA PHE A 43 -2.79 -6.49 6.71
C PHE A 43 -2.02 -7.56 5.94
N MET A 44 -0.70 -7.40 5.84
CA MET A 44 0.16 -8.36 5.16
C MET A 44 0.08 -9.76 5.76
N SER A 45 0.16 -9.88 7.09
CA SER A 45 0.06 -11.18 7.75
C SER A 45 -1.29 -11.86 7.51
N ALA A 46 -2.39 -11.11 7.50
CA ALA A 46 -3.72 -11.66 7.22
C ALA A 46 -3.85 -12.11 5.76
N CYS A 47 -3.36 -11.32 4.81
CA CYS A 47 -3.45 -11.63 3.39
C CYS A 47 -2.54 -12.79 2.98
N GLU A 48 -1.28 -12.80 3.42
CA GLU A 48 -0.33 -13.88 3.08
C GLU A 48 -0.76 -15.23 3.67
N LYS A 49 -1.43 -15.25 4.84
CA LYS A 49 -2.03 -16.46 5.41
C LYS A 49 -3.14 -17.05 4.52
N LYS A 50 -3.91 -16.20 3.83
CA LYS A 50 -4.98 -16.63 2.91
C LYS A 50 -4.43 -16.99 1.53
N SER A 51 -3.47 -16.21 1.03
CA SER A 51 -2.87 -16.37 -0.29
C SER A 51 -1.35 -16.14 -0.16
N PRO A 52 -0.51 -17.20 -0.10
CA PRO A 52 0.93 -17.06 0.05
C PRO A 52 1.60 -16.25 -1.08
N ASP A 53 0.96 -16.17 -2.25
CA ASP A 53 1.36 -15.38 -3.42
C ASP A 53 0.70 -13.98 -3.47
N PHE A 54 0.08 -13.54 -2.38
CA PHE A 54 -0.66 -12.27 -2.32
C PHE A 54 0.17 -11.09 -2.82
N LEU A 55 1.42 -10.92 -2.35
CA LEU A 55 2.26 -9.79 -2.77
C LEU A 55 2.54 -9.77 -4.26
N GLU A 56 2.71 -10.94 -4.87
CA GLU A 56 2.95 -11.00 -6.30
C GLU A 56 1.71 -10.61 -7.09
N LYS A 57 0.55 -11.11 -6.70
CA LYS A 57 -0.74 -10.74 -7.30
C LYS A 57 -1.05 -9.26 -7.07
N PHE A 58 -0.76 -8.75 -5.88
CA PHE A 58 -0.96 -7.37 -5.49
C PHE A 58 -0.09 -6.44 -6.34
N PHE A 59 1.21 -6.72 -6.45
CA PHE A 59 2.09 -5.93 -7.31
C PHE A 59 1.59 -5.88 -8.75
N LYS A 60 1.27 -7.03 -9.35
CA LYS A 60 0.75 -7.11 -10.73
C LYS A 60 -0.59 -6.37 -10.92
N LYS A 61 -1.40 -6.28 -9.87
CA LYS A 61 -2.69 -5.58 -9.89
C LYS A 61 -2.49 -4.07 -9.82
N GLU A 62 -1.55 -3.61 -8.99
CA GLU A 62 -1.32 -2.18 -8.74
C GLU A 62 -0.34 -1.55 -9.75
N ASP A 63 0.51 -2.34 -10.42
CA ASP A 63 1.28 -1.93 -11.61
C ASP A 63 0.34 -1.85 -12.83
N LEU A 64 -0.41 -0.75 -12.90
CA LEU A 64 -1.51 -0.52 -13.85
C LEU A 64 -1.00 -0.25 -15.25
N ASN A 65 0.16 0.41 -15.36
CA ASN A 65 0.78 0.72 -16.65
C ASN A 65 1.71 -0.41 -17.16
N HIS A 66 1.97 -1.42 -16.33
CA HIS A 66 2.80 -2.59 -16.61
C HIS A 66 4.26 -2.24 -16.94
N ASP A 67 4.81 -1.22 -16.28
CA ASP A 67 6.21 -0.81 -16.42
C ASP A 67 7.17 -1.45 -15.40
N GLU A 68 6.67 -2.41 -14.62
CA GLU A 68 7.35 -3.09 -13.52
C GLU A 68 7.79 -2.16 -12.39
N LYS A 69 7.15 -0.99 -12.28
CA LYS A 69 7.34 -0.02 -11.20
C LYS A 69 5.99 0.41 -10.67
N ILE A 70 6.04 1.11 -9.53
CA ILE A 70 4.88 1.67 -8.85
C ILE A 70 5.12 3.17 -8.76
N SER A 71 4.39 3.89 -9.59
CA SER A 71 4.27 5.35 -9.55
C SER A 71 3.53 5.81 -8.28
N PHE A 72 3.55 7.12 -8.02
CA PHE A 72 2.84 7.67 -6.86
C PHE A 72 1.32 7.40 -6.91
N SER A 73 0.69 7.44 -8.09
CA SER A 73 -0.73 7.12 -8.23
C SER A 73 -1.03 5.65 -7.92
N GLU A 74 -0.16 4.74 -8.34
CA GLU A 74 -0.31 3.29 -8.09
C GLU A 74 -0.03 2.96 -6.62
N PHE A 75 0.90 3.67 -6.00
CA PHE A 75 1.08 3.64 -4.55
C PHE A 75 -0.19 4.10 -3.81
N LEU A 76 -0.83 5.20 -4.22
CA LEU A 76 -2.09 5.64 -3.61
C LEU A 76 -3.21 4.60 -3.79
N SER A 77 -3.27 3.93 -4.94
CA SER A 77 -4.18 2.79 -5.17
C SER A 77 -3.89 1.65 -4.19
N SER A 78 -2.60 1.32 -4.00
CA SER A 78 -2.16 0.31 -3.03
C SER A 78 -2.61 0.65 -1.59
N VAL A 79 -2.44 1.90 -1.16
CA VAL A 79 -2.89 2.36 0.16
C VAL A 79 -4.42 2.35 0.27
N ALA A 80 -5.14 2.65 -0.81
CA ALA A 80 -6.60 2.58 -0.83
C ALA A 80 -7.09 1.15 -0.57
N VAL A 81 -6.41 0.12 -1.09
CA VAL A 81 -6.76 -1.29 -0.79
C VAL A 81 -6.65 -1.58 0.71
N VAL A 82 -5.58 -1.12 1.36
CA VAL A 82 -5.42 -1.28 2.83
C VAL A 82 -6.50 -0.50 3.58
N ALA A 83 -6.78 0.74 3.18
CA ALA A 83 -7.82 1.56 3.80
C ALA A 83 -9.21 0.91 3.70
N MET A 84 -9.54 0.32 2.55
CA MET A 84 -10.78 -0.41 2.34
C MET A 84 -10.87 -1.66 3.22
N ASP A 85 -9.78 -2.40 3.41
CA ASP A 85 -9.75 -3.55 4.32
C ASP A 85 -9.93 -3.11 5.79
N LEU A 86 -9.26 -2.03 6.21
CA LEU A 86 -9.44 -1.47 7.56
C LEU A 86 -10.86 -0.98 7.79
N TYR A 87 -11.47 -0.31 6.81
CA TYR A 87 -12.86 0.11 6.87
C TYR A 87 -13.81 -1.10 6.96
N SER A 88 -13.58 -2.12 6.15
CA SER A 88 -14.31 -3.39 6.16
C SER A 88 -14.23 -4.08 7.54
N GLN A 89 -13.04 -4.11 8.15
CA GLN A 89 -12.83 -4.63 9.51
C GLN A 89 -13.59 -3.83 10.57
N SER A 90 -13.68 -2.50 10.43
CA SER A 90 -14.48 -1.66 11.35
C SER A 90 -15.97 -2.02 11.35
N GLN A 91 -16.45 -2.67 10.28
CA GLN A 91 -17.81 -3.20 10.14
C GLN A 91 -17.94 -4.67 10.58
N GLY A 92 -16.91 -5.23 11.21
CA GLY A 92 -16.90 -6.61 11.73
C GLY A 92 -16.53 -7.69 10.71
N ARG A 93 -16.07 -7.32 9.50
CA ARG A 93 -15.59 -8.30 8.50
C ARG A 93 -14.18 -8.79 8.86
N PRO A 94 -13.81 -10.04 8.50
CA PRO A 94 -12.45 -10.52 8.74
C PRO A 94 -11.42 -9.75 7.89
N PRO A 95 -10.16 -9.65 8.36
CA PRO A 95 -9.10 -8.99 7.60
C PRO A 95 -8.81 -9.72 6.29
N CYS A 96 -8.31 -8.96 5.31
CA CYS A 96 -8.10 -9.41 3.93
C CYS A 96 -9.34 -10.08 3.34
N SER A 97 -10.51 -9.48 3.55
CA SER A 97 -11.73 -9.92 2.85
C SER A 97 -11.61 -9.50 1.39
N GLU A 98 -12.02 -10.35 0.46
CA GLU A 98 -12.07 -9.97 -0.96
C GLU A 98 -12.85 -8.66 -1.10
N SER A 99 -12.19 -7.65 -1.65
CA SER A 99 -12.76 -6.35 -1.99
C SER A 99 -13.11 -6.29 -3.46
#